data_AF-A0A0G0LBU3-F1
#
_entry.id   AF-A0A0G0LBU3-F1
#
_cell.length_a   1.000
_cell.length_b   1.000
_cell.length_c   1.000
_cell.angle_alpha   90.00
_cell.angle_beta   90.00
_cell.angle_gamma   90.00
#
_symmetry.space_group_name_H-M   'P 1'
#
loop_
_entity.id
_entity.type
_entity.pdbx_description
1 polymer ?
#
loop_
_entity_poly.entity_id
_entity_poly.type
_entity_poly.pdbx_seq_one_letter_code
_entity_poly.pdbx_strand_id
1 'polypeptide(L)'
;AALRKVLGDHVQQGGSNITSERLRFDFSHQEKVSETQLKEVEKIVNDQIKLSLPVSVESMKFIDAQKSGALAFFGAKYPEIVTVYTVGNPKGYFSKEICTGPHVENIGKLGSFEILKEESAGSGKRRIYAILK
;
A
#
# COMPACT_ATOMS: atom_id res chain seq x y z
N ALA A 1 -2.54 -0.36 2.89
CA ALA A 1 -3.45 0.02 4.00
C ALA A 1 -4.94 -0.12 3.67
N ALA A 2 -5.49 0.56 2.64
CA ALA A 2 -6.93 0.52 2.33
C ALA A 2 -7.51 -0.89 2.15
N LEU A 3 -6.84 -1.74 1.36
CA LEU A 3 -7.25 -3.14 1.19
C LEU A 3 -7.35 -3.90 2.52
N ARG A 4 -6.43 -3.69 3.47
CA ARG A 4 -6.48 -4.33 4.80
C ARG A 4 -7.66 -3.83 5.63
N LYS A 5 -8.00 -2.54 5.55
CA LYS A 5 -9.17 -1.97 6.24
C LYS A 5 -10.48 -2.59 5.74
N VAL A 6 -10.60 -2.84 4.43
CA VAL A 6 -11.84 -3.33 3.82
C VAL A 6 -11.94 -4.85 3.86
N LEU A 7 -10.83 -5.55 3.60
CA LEU A 7 -10.82 -7.00 3.40
C LEU A 7 -10.29 -7.77 4.62
N GLY A 8 -9.51 -7.14 5.49
CA GLY A 8 -8.92 -7.76 6.68
C GLY A 8 -7.39 -7.79 6.70
N ASP A 9 -6.82 -8.05 7.88
CA ASP A 9 -5.38 -8.02 8.14
C ASP A 9 -4.58 -9.16 7.49
N HIS A 10 -5.25 -10.19 6.99
CA HIS A 10 -4.63 -11.26 6.20
C HIS A 10 -4.15 -10.79 4.83
N VAL A 11 -4.59 -9.62 4.37
CA VAL A 11 -4.10 -9.02 3.13
C VAL A 11 -2.64 -8.61 3.31
N GLN A 12 -1.79 -9.26 2.53
CA GLN A 12 -0.37 -9.04 2.41
C GLN A 12 -0.03 -8.76 0.96
N GLN A 13 0.89 -7.84 0.73
CA GLN A 13 1.39 -7.56 -0.61
C GLN A 13 2.15 -8.78 -1.15
N GLY A 14 1.82 -9.20 -2.37
CA GLY A 14 2.48 -10.27 -3.10
C GLY A 14 3.28 -9.79 -4.33
N GLY A 15 3.11 -8.53 -4.73
CA GLY A 15 3.85 -7.92 -5.84
C GLY A 15 3.34 -6.53 -6.17
N SER A 16 4.20 -5.69 -6.76
CA SER A 16 3.83 -4.37 -7.26
C SER A 16 4.60 -4.05 -8.54
N ASN A 17 3.97 -3.34 -9.46
CA ASN A 17 4.60 -2.81 -10.66
C ASN A 17 3.95 -1.46 -11.03
N ILE A 18 4.77 -0.45 -11.20
CA ILE A 18 4.36 0.93 -11.48
C ILE A 18 4.99 1.34 -12.81
N THR A 19 4.19 1.88 -13.72
CA THR A 19 4.64 2.53 -14.96
C THR A 19 3.99 3.91 -15.06
N SER A 20 4.37 4.70 -16.08
CA SER A 20 3.75 6.00 -16.36
C SER A 20 2.24 5.89 -16.67
N GLU A 21 1.79 4.73 -17.13
CA GLU A 21 0.42 4.50 -17.59
C GLU A 21 -0.43 3.76 -16.57
N ARG A 22 0.18 2.96 -15.67
CA ARG A 22 -0.58 2.09 -14.76
C ARG A 22 0.17 1.67 -13.49
N LEU A 23 -0.64 1.35 -12.49
CA LEU A 23 -0.27 0.63 -11.28
C LEU A 23 -0.82 -0.79 -11.37
N ARG A 24 -0.03 -1.77 -10.92
CA ARG A 24 -0.45 -3.16 -10.69
C ARG A 24 -0.07 -3.55 -9.27
N PHE A 25 -1.03 -4.01 -8.49
CA PHE A 25 -0.81 -4.42 -7.11
C PHE A 25 -1.41 -5.81 -6.86
N ASP A 26 -0.56 -6.73 -6.40
CA ASP A 26 -0.92 -8.12 -6.14
C ASP A 26 -0.96 -8.33 -4.63
N PHE A 27 -1.97 -9.05 -4.13
CA PHE A 27 -2.16 -9.26 -2.69
C PHE A 27 -2.81 -10.61 -2.37
N SER A 28 -2.57 -11.11 -1.15
CA SER A 28 -3.22 -12.31 -0.64
C SER A 28 -4.69 -12.05 -0.33
N HIS A 29 -5.58 -12.78 -1.00
CA HIS A 29 -7.00 -12.82 -0.72
C HIS A 29 -7.60 -14.01 -1.48
N GLN A 30 -8.42 -14.84 -0.81
CA GLN A 30 -8.92 -16.07 -1.44
C GLN A 30 -10.07 -15.80 -2.41
N GLU A 31 -10.96 -14.91 -2.03
CA GLU A 31 -12.20 -14.65 -2.75
C GLU A 31 -12.02 -13.56 -3.81
N LYS A 32 -12.95 -13.49 -4.76
CA LYS A 32 -13.04 -12.34 -5.66
C LYS A 32 -13.47 -11.12 -4.85
N VAL A 33 -12.78 -10.00 -5.03
CA VAL A 33 -13.18 -8.74 -4.38
C VAL A 33 -14.46 -8.23 -5.05
N SER A 34 -15.49 -7.98 -4.26
CA SER A 34 -16.75 -7.44 -4.78
C SER A 34 -16.60 -6.00 -5.26
N GLU A 35 -17.47 -5.57 -6.19
CA GLU A 35 -17.46 -4.19 -6.68
C GLU A 35 -17.65 -3.17 -5.55
N THR A 36 -18.49 -3.47 -4.55
CA THR A 36 -18.70 -2.60 -3.39
C THR A 36 -17.42 -2.47 -2.56
N GLN A 37 -16.69 -3.57 -2.34
CA GLN A 37 -15.41 -3.52 -1.64
C GLN A 37 -14.35 -2.75 -2.45
N LEU A 38 -14.30 -2.93 -3.77
CA LEU A 38 -13.39 -2.16 -4.62
C LEU A 38 -13.68 -0.66 -4.56
N LYS A 39 -14.95 -0.26 -4.65
CA LYS A 39 -15.37 1.14 -4.50
C LYS A 39 -15.00 1.70 -3.13
N GLU A 40 -15.16 0.92 -2.06
CA GLU A 40 -14.76 1.35 -0.73
C GLU A 40 -13.24 1.50 -0.59
N VAL A 41 -12.45 0.59 -1.16
CA VAL A 41 -10.99 0.71 -1.21
C VAL A 41 -10.58 1.99 -1.95
N GLU A 42 -11.14 2.22 -3.14
CA GLU A 42 -10.88 3.42 -3.93
C GLU A 42 -11.28 4.70 -3.19
N LYS A 43 -12.45 4.70 -2.55
CA LYS A 43 -12.93 5.82 -1.74
C LYS A 43 -11.97 6.13 -0.60
N ILE A 44 -11.54 5.12 0.15
CA ILE A 44 -10.58 5.31 1.26
C ILE A 44 -9.27 5.90 0.74
N VAL A 45 -8.73 5.40 -0.38
CA VAL A 45 -7.48 5.92 -0.96
C VAL A 45 -7.64 7.40 -1.32
N ASN A 46 -8.71 7.75 -2.04
CA ASN A 46 -8.96 9.14 -2.42
C ASN A 46 -9.21 10.05 -1.22
N ASP A 47 -9.92 9.58 -0.19
CA ASP A 47 -10.13 10.33 1.04
C ASP A 47 -8.79 10.62 1.74
N GLN A 48 -7.86 9.66 1.77
CA GLN A 48 -6.52 9.91 2.29
C GLN A 48 -5.72 10.89 1.43
N ILE A 49 -5.77 10.77 0.11
CA ILE A 49 -5.09 11.70 -0.80
C ILE A 49 -5.60 13.13 -0.58
N LYS A 50 -6.91 13.33 -0.42
CA LYS A 50 -7.52 14.64 -0.11
C LYS A 50 -7.00 15.25 1.20
N LEU A 51 -6.73 14.42 2.21
CA LEU A 51 -6.13 14.89 3.47
C LEU A 51 -4.70 15.41 3.28
N SER A 52 -4.06 15.17 2.13
CA SER A 52 -2.73 15.67 1.80
C SER A 52 -1.71 15.36 2.89
N LEU A 53 -1.69 14.10 3.33
CA LEU A 53 -0.81 13.67 4.42
C LEU A 53 0.67 13.73 3.99
N PRO A 54 1.57 14.17 4.88
CA PRO A 54 3.00 14.11 4.62
C PRO A 54 3.48 12.66 4.56
N VAL A 55 4.56 12.42 3.82
CA VAL A 55 5.28 11.16 3.80
C VAL A 55 6.65 11.39 4.42
N SER A 56 6.92 10.76 5.56
CA SER A 56 8.25 10.78 6.20
C SER A 56 9.05 9.53 5.84
N VAL A 57 10.37 9.67 5.84
CA VAL A 57 11.31 8.59 5.58
C VAL A 57 12.34 8.52 6.70
N GLU A 58 12.58 7.32 7.22
CA GLU A 58 13.52 7.07 8.32
C GLU A 58 14.34 5.81 8.02
N SER A 59 15.64 5.85 8.31
CA SER A 59 16.49 4.66 8.30
C SER A 59 16.66 4.13 9.72
N MET A 60 16.35 2.86 9.94
CA MET A 60 16.43 2.23 11.25
C MET A 60 16.71 0.74 11.16
N LYS A 61 16.99 0.10 12.31
CA LYS A 61 17.16 -1.35 12.35
C LYS A 61 15.87 -2.06 11.95
N PHE A 62 15.98 -3.15 11.19
CA PHE A 62 14.84 -3.97 10.76
C PHE A 62 13.95 -4.39 11.93
N ILE A 63 14.56 -4.81 13.04
CA ILE A 63 13.85 -5.21 14.25
C ILE A 63 13.02 -4.04 14.83
N ASP A 64 13.57 -2.83 14.81
CA ASP A 64 12.89 -1.65 15.33
C ASP A 64 11.78 -1.20 14.37
N ALA A 65 12.00 -1.31 13.06
CA ALA A 65 10.95 -1.08 12.06
C ALA A 65 9.75 -2.01 12.29
N GLN A 66 9.98 -3.31 12.48
CA GLN A 66 8.94 -4.28 12.78
C GLN A 66 8.19 -3.94 14.08
N LYS A 67 8.91 -3.62 15.16
CA LYS A 67 8.30 -3.20 16.43
C LYS A 67 7.48 -1.91 16.30
N SER A 68 7.85 -1.03 15.37
CA SER A 68 7.13 0.21 15.10
C SER A 68 5.83 0.02 14.29
N GLY A 69 5.48 -1.22 13.94
CA GLY A 69 4.29 -1.56 13.16
C GLY A 69 4.48 -1.37 11.65
N ALA A 70 5.72 -1.23 11.16
CA ALA A 70 5.99 -1.14 9.74
C ALA A 70 5.72 -2.50 9.06
N LEU A 71 4.94 -2.47 7.98
CA LEU A 71 4.72 -3.65 7.17
C LEU A 71 5.97 -3.99 6.35
N ALA A 72 6.36 -5.25 6.39
CA ALA A 72 7.41 -5.82 5.57
C ALA A 72 6.80 -6.68 4.47
N PHE A 73 7.47 -6.74 3.32
CA PHE A 73 7.10 -7.62 2.22
C PHE A 73 7.41 -9.07 2.57
N PHE A 74 6.42 -9.94 2.39
CA PHE A 74 6.55 -11.35 2.72
C PHE A 74 7.53 -12.03 1.75
N GLY A 75 8.54 -12.73 2.29
CA GLY A 75 9.55 -13.43 1.50
C GLY A 75 10.74 -12.60 1.05
N ALA A 76 10.81 -11.30 1.38
CA ALA A 76 12.00 -10.49 1.17
C ALA A 76 13.05 -10.74 2.26
N LYS A 77 14.33 -10.77 1.85
CA LYS A 77 15.46 -10.69 2.78
C LYS A 77 15.77 -9.21 3.02
N TYR A 78 15.72 -8.79 4.27
CA TYR A 78 16.01 -7.42 4.65
C TYR A 78 17.42 -7.29 5.24
N PRO A 79 18.17 -6.21 4.90
CA PRO A 79 19.41 -5.86 5.58
C PRO A 79 19.15 -5.45 7.05
N GLU A 80 20.22 -5.30 7.84
CA GLU A 80 20.09 -4.84 9.24
C GLU A 80 19.44 -3.46 9.31
N ILE A 81 19.85 -2.54 8.45
CA ILE A 81 19.29 -1.18 8.35
C ILE A 81 18.36 -1.11 7.15
N VAL A 82 17.12 -0.71 7.40
CA VAL A 82 16.07 -0.57 6.38
C VAL A 82 15.52 0.84 6.35
N THR A 83 14.88 1.18 5.23
CA THR A 83 14.18 2.45 5.05
C THR A 83 12.69 2.25 5.28
N VAL A 84 12.12 3.03 6.19
CA VAL A 84 10.70 3.02 6.55
C VAL A 84 10.05 4.29 6.03
N TYR A 85 8.97 4.13 5.29
CA TYR A 85 8.10 5.22 4.86
C TYR A 85 6.84 5.24 5.71
N THR A 86 6.48 6.42 6.21
CA THR A 86 5.24 6.63 6.98
C THR A 86 4.38 7.67 6.27
N VAL A 87 3.13 7.33 5.97
CA VAL A 87 2.13 8.23 5.41
C VAL A 87 1.26 8.75 6.54
N GLY A 88 1.40 10.04 6.86
CA GLY A 88 0.80 10.69 8.04
C GLY A 88 1.82 10.88 9.16
N ASN A 89 1.33 11.22 10.35
CA ASN A 89 2.19 11.52 11.50
C ASN A 89 2.55 10.25 12.28
N PRO A 90 3.73 10.17 12.93
CA PRO A 90 4.11 8.98 13.71
C PRO A 90 3.14 8.62 14.84
N LYS A 91 2.39 9.59 15.38
CA LYS A 91 1.35 9.39 16.41
C LYS A 91 -0.03 9.00 15.85
N GLY A 92 -0.18 9.01 14.53
CA GLY A 92 -1.43 8.74 13.82
C GLY A 92 -1.16 8.69 12.32
N TYR A 93 -0.78 7.51 11.82
CA TYR A 93 -0.44 7.27 10.43
C TYR A 93 -1.48 6.39 9.75
N PHE A 94 -1.61 6.54 8.44
CA PHE A 94 -2.48 5.69 7.62
C PHE A 94 -1.75 4.44 7.12
N SER A 95 -0.49 4.59 6.71
CA SER A 95 0.35 3.50 6.23
C SER A 95 1.77 3.67 6.75
N LYS A 96 2.41 2.55 7.06
CA LYS A 96 3.82 2.49 7.44
C LYS A 96 4.43 1.22 6.88
N GLU A 97 5.46 1.34 6.07
CA GLU A 97 6.04 0.21 5.34
C GLU A 97 7.53 0.33 5.13
N ILE A 98 8.18 -0.84 5.01
CA ILE A 98 9.59 -0.94 4.65
C ILE A 98 9.68 -0.98 3.11
N CYS A 99 10.28 0.04 2.52
CA CYS A 99 10.40 0.16 1.06
C CYS A 99 11.72 0.83 0.66
N THR A 100 12.21 0.51 -0.54
CA THR A 100 13.43 1.08 -1.11
C THR A 100 13.16 1.95 -2.35
N GLY A 101 11.90 2.07 -2.76
CA GLY A 101 11.49 2.86 -3.91
C GLY A 101 11.33 4.35 -3.60
N PRO A 102 11.32 5.20 -4.65
CA PRO A 102 11.03 6.62 -4.49
C PRO A 102 9.59 6.85 -4.05
N HIS A 103 9.37 7.90 -3.28
CA HIS A 103 8.05 8.32 -2.81
C HIS A 103 7.87 9.82 -3.01
N VAL A 104 6.60 10.23 -3.16
CA VAL A 104 6.23 11.64 -3.02
C VAL A 104 6.37 12.06 -1.56
N GLU A 105 6.73 13.32 -1.32
CA GLU A 105 6.81 13.90 0.04
C GLU A 105 5.43 14.13 0.67
N ASN A 106 4.38 14.16 -0.15
CA ASN A 106 3.00 14.38 0.30
C ASN A 106 2.04 13.67 -0.66
N ILE A 107 1.11 12.88 -0.11
CA ILE A 107 0.19 12.08 -0.94
C ILE A 107 -0.84 12.91 -1.70
N GLY A 108 -1.05 14.18 -1.32
CA GLY A 108 -1.88 15.12 -2.08
C GLY A 108 -1.34 15.39 -3.48
N LYS A 109 -0.04 15.18 -3.71
CA LYS A 109 0.59 15.29 -5.04
C LYS A 109 0.17 14.17 -6.00
N LEU A 110 -0.53 13.13 -5.52
CA LEU A 110 -0.95 11.98 -6.34
C LEU A 110 -2.24 12.22 -7.12
N GLY A 111 -2.95 13.34 -6.89
CA GLY A 111 -4.17 13.67 -7.61
C GLY A 111 -5.36 12.81 -7.15
N SER A 112 -5.91 12.00 -8.06
CA SER A 112 -6.98 11.03 -7.75
C SER A 112 -6.60 9.63 -8.18
N PHE A 113 -7.13 8.63 -7.48
CA PHE A 113 -6.84 7.22 -7.71
C PHE A 113 -8.09 6.51 -8.23
N GLU A 114 -7.92 5.68 -9.26
CA GLU A 114 -9.02 4.88 -9.84
C GLU A 114 -8.57 3.43 -10.06
N ILE A 115 -9.37 2.48 -9.60
CA ILE A 115 -9.21 1.05 -9.87
C ILE A 115 -9.87 0.72 -11.20
N LEU A 116 -9.08 0.33 -12.18
CA LEU A 116 -9.55 -0.03 -13.53
C LEU A 116 -10.14 -1.43 -13.58
N LYS A 117 -9.49 -2.40 -12.92
CA LYS A 117 -9.96 -3.78 -12.88
C LYS A 117 -9.32 -4.58 -11.76
N GLU A 118 -9.95 -5.71 -11.49
CA GLU A 118 -9.54 -6.71 -10.52
C GLU A 118 -9.57 -8.10 -11.17
N GLU A 119 -8.53 -8.91 -10.93
CA GLU A 119 -8.41 -10.27 -11.50
C GLU A 119 -7.70 -11.26 -10.55
N SER A 120 -7.89 -12.56 -10.81
CA SER A 120 -7.13 -13.61 -10.11
C SER A 120 -5.66 -13.58 -10.52
N ALA A 121 -4.76 -13.69 -9.53
CA ALA A 121 -3.31 -13.77 -9.75
C ALA A 121 -2.73 -15.15 -9.38
N GLY A 122 -3.58 -16.18 -9.41
CA GLY A 122 -3.26 -17.54 -8.96
C GLY A 122 -3.92 -17.87 -7.62
N SER A 123 -3.65 -19.08 -7.12
CA SER A 123 -4.30 -19.58 -5.90
C SER A 123 -4.04 -18.67 -4.70
N GLY A 124 -5.12 -18.21 -4.07
CA GLY A 124 -5.07 -17.35 -2.88
C GLY A 124 -4.56 -15.92 -3.11
N LYS A 125 -4.45 -15.48 -4.37
CA LYS A 125 -3.92 -14.15 -4.73
C LYS A 125 -4.85 -13.42 -5.68
N ARG A 126 -5.03 -12.13 -5.43
CA ARG A 126 -5.79 -11.19 -6.27
C ARG A 126 -4.87 -10.09 -6.77
N ARG A 127 -5.28 -9.43 -7.84
CA ARG A 127 -4.57 -8.32 -8.46
C ARG A 127 -5.52 -7.21 -8.83
N ILE A 128 -5.15 -5.98 -8.49
CA ILE A 128 -5.79 -4.78 -9.02
C ILE A 128 -4.88 -4.05 -10.00
N TYR A 129 -5.48 -3.45 -11.01
CA TYR A 129 -4.86 -2.45 -11.85
C TYR A 129 -5.53 -1.11 -11.58
N ALA A 130 -4.73 -0.06 -11.48
CA ALA A 130 -5.20 1.26 -11.14
C ALA A 130 -4.39 2.34 -11.86
N ILE A 131 -4.88 3.57 -11.82
CA ILE A 131 -4.20 4.76 -12.35
C ILE A 131 -4.27 5.91 -11.36
N LEU A 132 -3.36 6.87 -11.53
CA LEU A 132 -3.43 8.18 -10.91
C LEU A 132 -3.82 9.21 -11.98
N LYS A 133 -4.66 10.19 -11.62
CA LYS A 133 -5.10 11.28 -12.49
C LYS A 133 -4.87 12.63 -11.83
#